data_AF-A0A7C4Q6R9-F1
#
_entry.id   AF-A0A7C4Q6R9-F1
#
_cell.length_a   1.000
_cell.length_b   1.000
_cell.length_c   1.000
_cell.angle_alpha   90.00
_cell.angle_beta   90.00
_cell.angle_gamma   90.00
#
_symmetry.space_group_name_H-M   'P 1'
#
loop_
_entity.id
_entity.type
_entity.pdbx_description
1 polymer ?
#
loop_
_entity_poly.entity_id
_entity_poly.type
_entity_poly.pdbx_seq_one_letter_code
_entity_poly.pdbx_strand_id
1 'polypeptide(L)'
;MKNFIKKYFFHIVIFFLSSFIFFYHLDYTTLVSFDEAWYGSIAKNIIKNNDWFNLEFNGKPYYDHPPMGFWLMALSYKIFGISEFSTRFPSSFLGVLTILLLFLMAEKLFKNRFLSFCSSLLMLTSVWYILRVRSGNLDGFLVFFYALTVYLILKTKE
;
A
#
# COMPACT_ATOMS: atom_id res chain seq x y z
N MET A 1 -31.02 -3.87 -2.06
CA MET A 1 -29.74 -4.46 -2.52
C MET A 1 -29.36 -4.09 -3.97
N LYS A 2 -30.21 -4.31 -4.99
CA LYS A 2 -29.90 -4.00 -6.40
C LYS A 2 -29.48 -2.53 -6.67
N ASN A 3 -30.13 -1.56 -6.02
CA ASN A 3 -29.79 -0.13 -6.19
C ASN A 3 -28.44 0.27 -5.58
N PHE A 4 -28.03 -0.41 -4.50
CA PHE A 4 -26.73 -0.17 -3.87
C PHE A 4 -25.59 -0.65 -4.79
N ILE A 5 -25.70 -1.87 -5.32
CA ILE A 5 -24.70 -2.45 -6.22
C ILE A 5 -24.57 -1.59 -7.48
N LYS A 6 -25.68 -1.15 -8.09
CA LYS A 6 -25.62 -0.23 -9.24
C LYS A 6 -24.93 1.09 -8.91
N LYS A 7 -25.16 1.65 -7.72
CA LYS A 7 -24.54 2.92 -7.29
C LYS A 7 -23.03 2.80 -7.11
N TYR A 8 -22.53 1.68 -6.57
CA TYR A 8 -21.12 1.50 -6.24
C TYR A 8 -20.38 0.54 -7.18
N PHE A 9 -20.99 0.18 -8.31
CA PHE A 9 -20.46 -0.82 -9.24
C PHE A 9 -18.98 -0.59 -9.59
N PHE A 10 -18.61 0.62 -10.02
CA PHE A 10 -17.22 0.94 -10.37
C PHE A 10 -16.24 0.84 -9.20
N HIS A 11 -16.67 1.22 -7.99
CA HIS A 11 -15.83 1.13 -6.78
C HIS A 11 -15.54 -0.33 -6.44
N ILE A 12 -16.57 -1.17 -6.50
CA ILE A 12 -16.48 -2.60 -6.25
C ILE A 12 -15.55 -3.25 -7.27
N VAL A 13 -15.74 -2.95 -8.56
CA VAL A 13 -14.92 -3.50 -9.64
C VAL A 13 -13.45 -3.12 -9.45
N ILE A 14 -13.15 -1.84 -9.20
CA ILE A 14 -11.77 -1.38 -8.99
C ILE A 14 -11.15 -1.98 -7.74
N PHE A 15 -11.91 -2.08 -6.64
CA PHE A 15 -11.42 -2.71 -5.41
C PHE A 15 -11.01 -4.16 -5.64
N PHE A 16 -11.88 -4.97 -6.25
CA PHE A 16 -11.58 -6.38 -6.50
C PHE A 16 -10.47 -6.56 -7.55
N LEU A 17 -10.48 -5.74 -8.61
CA LEU A 17 -9.46 -5.81 -9.65
C LEU A 17 -8.07 -5.44 -9.12
N SER A 18 -7.95 -4.32 -8.39
CA SER A 18 -6.70 -3.91 -7.77
C SER A 18 -6.22 -4.91 -6.72
N SER A 19 -7.13 -5.44 -5.90
CA SER A 19 -6.80 -6.48 -4.92
C SER A 19 -6.28 -7.74 -5.60
N PHE A 20 -6.93 -8.20 -6.67
CA PHE A 20 -6.44 -9.34 -7.44
C PHE A 20 -5.05 -9.05 -8.01
N ILE A 21 -4.84 -7.92 -8.68
CA ILE A 21 -3.56 -7.56 -9.29
C ILE A 21 -2.45 -7.42 -8.25
N PHE A 22 -2.70 -6.88 -7.06
CA PHE A 22 -1.65 -6.63 -6.06
C PHE A 22 -1.39 -7.82 -5.12
N PHE A 23 -2.36 -8.70 -4.91
CA PHE A 23 -2.21 -9.83 -4.00
C PHE A 23 -2.01 -11.19 -4.69
N TYR A 24 -2.31 -11.31 -5.98
CA TYR A 24 -2.12 -12.57 -6.71
C TYR A 24 -0.66 -13.01 -6.67
N HIS A 25 -0.37 -14.12 -5.97
CA HIS A 25 0.99 -14.67 -5.80
C HIS A 25 2.00 -13.65 -5.24
N LEU A 26 1.61 -12.91 -4.19
CA LEU A 26 2.47 -11.88 -3.59
C LEU A 26 3.75 -12.44 -2.95
N ASP A 27 3.71 -13.69 -2.50
CA ASP A 27 4.78 -14.44 -1.82
C ASP A 27 5.53 -15.43 -2.73
N TYR A 28 5.25 -15.41 -4.03
CA TYR A 28 5.81 -16.40 -4.97
C TYR A 28 7.34 -16.33 -5.08
N THR A 29 7.92 -15.14 -4.93
CA THR A 29 9.37 -14.95 -4.91
C THR A 29 9.86 -14.62 -3.51
N THR A 30 11.09 -15.06 -3.21
CA THR A 30 11.82 -14.59 -2.03
C THR A 30 12.06 -13.08 -2.09
N LEU A 31 12.55 -12.50 -1.00
CA LEU A 31 12.95 -11.09 -0.95
C LEU A 31 14.23 -10.90 -1.77
N VAL A 32 14.10 -10.75 -3.09
CA VAL A 32 15.22 -10.58 -4.03
C VAL A 32 15.78 -9.16 -3.97
N SER A 33 14.94 -8.17 -3.66
CA SER A 33 15.39 -6.79 -3.50
C SER A 33 16.16 -6.65 -2.19
N PHE A 34 17.33 -6.00 -2.27
CA PHE A 34 18.12 -5.65 -1.10
C PHE A 34 17.32 -4.81 -0.09
N ASP A 35 16.53 -3.86 -0.61
CA ASP A 35 15.71 -2.97 0.22
C ASP A 35 14.60 -3.73 0.95
N GLU A 36 13.88 -4.64 0.27
CA GLU A 36 12.87 -5.48 0.91
C GLU A 36 13.45 -6.32 2.06
N ALA A 37 14.59 -6.97 1.81
CA ALA A 37 15.24 -7.81 2.82
C ALA A 37 15.73 -6.98 4.00
N TRP A 38 16.28 -5.79 3.74
CA TRP A 38 16.71 -4.85 4.75
C TRP A 38 15.54 -4.38 5.61
N TYR A 39 14.49 -3.84 5.00
CA TYR A 39 13.34 -3.32 5.71
C TYR A 39 12.59 -4.41 6.48
N GLY A 40 12.46 -5.61 5.88
CA GLY A 40 11.93 -6.79 6.56
C GLY A 40 12.74 -7.19 7.79
N SER A 41 14.08 -7.14 7.71
CA SER A 41 14.95 -7.40 8.87
C SER A 41 14.73 -6.38 10.00
N ILE A 42 14.63 -5.09 9.68
CA ILE A 42 14.34 -4.05 10.68
C ILE A 42 12.98 -4.29 11.34
N ALA A 43 11.93 -4.53 10.55
CA ALA A 43 10.59 -4.81 11.07
C ALA A 43 10.55 -6.09 11.93
N LYS A 44 11.36 -7.10 11.58
CA LYS A 44 11.55 -8.31 12.37
C LYS A 44 12.24 -8.02 13.71
N ASN A 45 13.22 -7.13 13.73
CA ASN A 45 13.90 -6.74 14.97
C ASN A 45 12.96 -5.98 15.91
N ILE A 46 12.08 -5.11 15.38
CA ILE A 46 11.06 -4.41 16.18
C ILE A 46 10.23 -5.40 17.00
N ILE A 47 9.71 -6.46 16.37
CA ILE A 47 8.88 -7.45 17.07
C ILE A 47 9.71 -8.36 17.99
N LYS A 48 10.94 -8.70 17.60
CA LYS A 48 11.82 -9.59 18.38
C LYS A 48 12.30 -8.93 19.66
N ASN A 49 12.70 -7.67 19.57
CA ASN A 49 13.19 -6.88 20.71
C ASN A 49 12.03 -6.22 21.47
N ASN A 50 10.83 -6.19 20.88
CA ASN A 50 9.67 -5.43 21.34
C ASN A 50 9.98 -3.93 21.55
N ASP A 51 10.92 -3.40 20.76
CA ASP A 51 11.29 -1.98 20.75
C ASP A 51 10.81 -1.35 19.45
N TRP A 52 9.81 -0.48 19.58
CA TRP A 52 9.17 0.19 18.45
C TRP A 52 9.85 1.52 18.11
N PHE A 53 10.70 2.05 18.98
CA PHE A 53 11.28 3.37 18.80
C PHE A 53 12.72 3.29 18.30
N ASN A 54 13.51 2.36 18.83
CA ASN A 54 14.89 2.17 18.41
C ASN A 54 14.95 1.17 17.26
N LEU A 55 14.88 1.69 16.03
CA LEU A 55 15.07 0.87 14.84
C LEU A 55 16.51 0.36 14.76
N GLU A 56 16.68 -0.92 14.49
CA GLU A 56 17.99 -1.57 14.46
C GLU A 56 18.15 -2.44 13.21
N PHE A 57 19.32 -2.32 12.57
CA PHE A 57 19.77 -3.22 11.52
C PHE A 57 21.17 -3.74 11.85
N ASN A 58 21.34 -5.06 11.88
CA ASN A 58 22.62 -5.74 12.16
C ASN A 58 23.33 -5.23 13.42
N GLY A 59 22.63 -5.08 14.56
CA GLY A 59 23.25 -4.64 15.81
C GLY A 59 23.45 -3.13 15.92
N LYS A 60 23.05 -2.34 14.92
CA LYS A 60 23.29 -0.89 14.87
C LYS A 60 21.97 -0.12 14.74
N PRO A 61 21.85 1.05 15.41
CA PRO A 61 20.72 1.94 15.20
C PRO A 61 20.55 2.35 13.73
N TYR A 62 19.31 2.47 13.29
CA TYR A 62 18.93 2.85 11.93
C TYR A 62 18.10 4.14 11.95
N TYR A 63 18.58 5.18 11.25
CA TYR A 63 17.96 6.51 11.26
C TYR A 63 17.62 7.07 9.87
N ASP A 64 17.84 6.29 8.80
CA ASP A 64 17.74 6.82 7.43
C ASP A 64 16.29 7.08 6.99
N HIS A 65 15.32 6.34 7.54
CA HIS A 65 13.91 6.47 7.18
C HIS A 65 13.02 6.57 8.43
N PRO A 66 11.87 7.27 8.32
CA PRO A 66 10.92 7.37 9.42
C PRO A 66 10.27 6.01 9.76
N PRO A 67 9.83 5.81 11.00
CA PRO A 67 9.49 4.49 11.51
C PRO A 67 8.17 3.89 10.99
N MET A 68 7.29 4.71 10.40
CA MET A 68 5.91 4.33 10.07
C MET A 68 5.79 3.09 9.17
N GLY A 69 6.63 2.96 8.14
CA GLY A 69 6.61 1.79 7.26
C GLY A 69 7.03 0.51 7.98
N PHE A 70 8.07 0.60 8.81
CA PHE A 70 8.53 -0.52 9.62
C PHE A 70 7.49 -0.94 10.67
N TRP A 71 6.77 0.01 11.26
CA TRP A 71 5.70 -0.29 12.21
C TRP A 71 4.56 -1.07 11.56
N LEU A 72 4.10 -0.64 10.38
CA LEU A 72 3.05 -1.34 9.65
C LEU A 72 3.50 -2.75 9.23
N MET A 73 4.76 -2.92 8.83
CA MET A 73 5.34 -4.22 8.53
C MET A 73 5.46 -5.11 9.77
N ALA A 74 5.94 -4.57 10.90
CA ALA A 74 6.02 -5.26 12.18
C ALA A 74 4.63 -5.69 12.70
N LEU A 75 3.61 -4.85 12.53
CA LEU A 75 2.22 -5.21 12.83
C LEU A 75 1.72 -6.34 11.91
N SER A 76 2.07 -6.31 10.63
CA SER A 76 1.75 -7.40 9.70
C SER A 76 2.40 -8.71 10.15
N TYR A 77 3.65 -8.68 10.62
CA TYR A 77 4.32 -9.85 11.19
C TYR A 77 3.64 -10.38 12.45
N LYS A 78 3.08 -9.51 13.31
CA LYS A 78 2.29 -9.95 14.47
C LYS A 78 0.99 -10.66 14.08
N ILE A 79 0.37 -10.27 12.96
CA ILE A 79 -0.93 -10.81 12.53
C ILE A 79 -0.77 -12.09 11.70
N PHE A 80 0.18 -12.09 10.75
CA PHE A 80 0.32 -13.14 9.74
C PHE A 80 1.56 -14.03 9.94
N GLY A 81 2.40 -13.73 10.93
CA GLY A 81 3.73 -14.32 11.08
C GLY A 81 4.76 -13.69 10.14
N ILE A 82 6.04 -14.01 10.33
CA ILE A 82 7.13 -13.49 9.49
C ILE A 82 7.20 -14.31 8.20
N SER A 83 6.95 -13.67 7.06
CA SER A 83 7.02 -14.27 5.73
C SER A 83 7.16 -13.19 4.65
N GLU A 84 7.43 -13.61 3.42
CA GLU A 84 7.44 -12.75 2.23
C GLU A 84 6.08 -12.06 2.05
N PHE A 85 4.99 -12.82 2.26
CA PHE A 85 3.63 -12.30 2.20
C PHE A 85 3.44 -11.13 3.18
N SER A 86 3.74 -11.34 4.46
CA SER A 86 3.51 -10.34 5.50
C SER A 86 4.48 -9.15 5.40
N THR A 87 5.64 -9.33 4.77
CA THR A 87 6.56 -8.23 4.45
C THR A 87 5.94 -7.30 3.40
N ARG A 88 5.31 -7.86 2.37
CA ARG A 88 4.74 -7.11 1.23
C ARG A 88 3.31 -6.65 1.48
N PHE A 89 2.58 -7.35 2.34
CA PHE A 89 1.14 -7.15 2.58
C PHE A 89 0.76 -5.68 2.85
N PRO A 90 1.45 -4.93 3.76
CA PRO A 90 1.07 -3.55 4.02
C PRO A 90 1.20 -2.65 2.80
N SER A 91 2.28 -2.81 2.03
CA SER A 91 2.51 -2.04 0.81
C SER A 91 1.43 -2.32 -0.24
N SER A 92 1.11 -3.60 -0.48
CA SER A 92 0.05 -4.00 -1.43
C SER A 92 -1.33 -3.50 -0.97
N PHE A 93 -1.61 -3.55 0.33
CA PHE A 93 -2.86 -3.07 0.91
C PHE A 93 -3.02 -1.56 0.72
N LEU A 94 -1.98 -0.79 1.06
CA LEU A 94 -1.95 0.66 0.82
C LEU A 94 -1.99 0.99 -0.68
N GLY A 95 -1.43 0.13 -1.53
CA GLY A 95 -1.56 0.22 -2.98
C GLY A 95 -3.02 0.15 -3.45
N VAL A 96 -3.83 -0.78 -2.92
CA VAL A 96 -5.28 -0.85 -3.19
C VAL A 96 -5.97 0.42 -2.74
N LEU A 97 -5.68 0.89 -1.51
CA LEU A 97 -6.30 2.11 -0.98
C LEU A 97 -5.92 3.34 -1.81
N THR A 98 -4.70 3.42 -2.32
CA THR A 98 -4.24 4.49 -3.21
C THR A 98 -5.04 4.51 -4.52
N ILE A 99 -5.31 3.34 -5.11
CA ILE A 99 -6.16 3.25 -6.32
C ILE A 99 -7.57 3.75 -6.03
N LEU A 100 -8.14 3.40 -4.87
CA LEU A 100 -9.45 3.92 -4.45
C LEU A 100 -9.41 5.44 -4.21
N LEU A 101 -8.35 5.97 -3.58
CA LEU A 101 -8.17 7.41 -3.41
C LEU A 101 -8.10 8.14 -4.74
N LEU A 102 -7.38 7.58 -5.73
CA LEU A 102 -7.30 8.15 -7.07
C LEU A 102 -8.68 8.20 -7.75
N PHE A 103 -9.49 7.16 -7.59
CA PHE A 103 -10.88 7.15 -8.03
C PHE A 103 -11.67 8.30 -7.40
N LEU A 104 -11.61 8.43 -6.07
CA LEU A 104 -12.35 9.46 -5.33
C LEU A 104 -11.90 10.89 -5.68
N MET A 105 -10.59 11.09 -5.88
CA MET A 105 -10.02 12.35 -6.33
C MET A 105 -10.55 12.72 -7.71
N ALA A 106 -10.53 11.78 -8.66
CA ALA A 106 -11.04 12.01 -10.01
C ALA A 106 -12.55 12.26 -10.02
N GLU A 107 -13.32 11.55 -9.19
CA GLU A 107 -14.78 11.77 -9.11
C GLU A 107 -15.08 13.17 -8.59
N LYS A 108 -14.28 13.65 -7.64
CA LYS A 108 -14.42 15.00 -7.09
C LYS A 108 -14.03 16.09 -8.10
N LEU A 109 -12.95 15.89 -8.86
CA LEU A 109 -12.46 16.87 -9.84
C LEU A 109 -13.34 16.95 -11.08
N PHE A 110 -13.78 15.81 -11.62
CA PHE A 110 -14.44 15.74 -12.92
C PHE A 110 -15.95 15.48 -12.83
N LYS A 111 -16.47 15.14 -11.63
CA LYS A 111 -17.88 14.78 -11.41
C LYS A 111 -18.37 13.67 -12.35
N ASN A 112 -17.46 12.81 -12.80
CA ASN A 112 -17.72 11.76 -13.78
C ASN A 112 -17.08 10.45 -13.34
N ARG A 113 -17.92 9.46 -13.03
CA ARG A 113 -17.51 8.14 -12.55
C ARG A 113 -16.77 7.32 -13.59
N PHE A 114 -17.13 7.47 -14.86
CA PHE A 114 -16.44 6.74 -15.93
C PHE A 114 -15.00 7.26 -16.07
N LEU A 115 -14.80 8.58 -16.04
CA LEU A 115 -13.45 9.16 -16.03
C LEU A 115 -12.63 8.73 -14.80
N SER A 116 -13.29 8.64 -13.65
CA SER A 116 -12.66 8.18 -12.39
C SER A 116 -12.25 6.71 -12.44
N PHE A 117 -13.08 5.89 -13.09
CA PHE A 117 -12.78 4.49 -13.37
C PHE A 117 -11.59 4.38 -14.32
N CYS A 118 -11.60 5.13 -15.43
CA CYS A 118 -10.50 5.15 -16.39
C CYS A 118 -9.18 5.61 -15.76
N SER A 119 -9.17 6.66 -14.95
CA SER A 119 -7.93 7.13 -14.29
C SER A 119 -7.35 6.08 -13.34
N SER A 120 -8.21 5.39 -12.59
CA SER A 120 -7.82 4.29 -11.71
C SER A 120 -7.28 3.10 -12.49
N LEU A 121 -7.92 2.77 -13.62
CA LEU A 121 -7.48 1.70 -14.51
C LEU A 121 -6.12 2.01 -15.15
N LEU A 122 -5.89 3.25 -15.57
CA LEU A 122 -4.59 3.69 -16.11
C LEU A 122 -3.47 3.48 -15.08
N MET A 123 -3.70 3.84 -13.82
CA MET A 123 -2.72 3.58 -12.75
C MET A 123 -2.50 2.08 -12.53
N LEU A 124 -3.55 1.26 -12.62
CA LEU A 124 -3.45 -0.20 -12.55
C LEU A 124 -2.71 -0.84 -13.72
N THR A 125 -2.57 -0.14 -14.84
CA THR A 125 -1.74 -0.59 -15.98
C THR A 125 -0.28 -0.12 -15.90
N SER A 126 0.06 0.74 -14.94
CA SER A 126 1.43 1.21 -14.75
C SER A 126 2.30 0.09 -14.15
N VAL A 127 3.18 -0.46 -14.99
CA VAL A 127 4.10 -1.54 -14.61
C VAL A 127 4.92 -1.17 -13.37
N TRP A 128 5.48 0.04 -13.34
CA TRP A 128 6.30 0.49 -12.22
C TRP A 128 5.49 0.62 -10.92
N TYR A 129 4.27 1.13 -11.00
CA TYR A 129 3.42 1.22 -9.83
C TYR A 129 3.11 -0.17 -9.26
N ILE A 130 2.70 -1.11 -10.13
CA ILE A 130 2.41 -2.51 -9.74
C ILE A 130 3.63 -3.13 -9.05
N LEU A 131 4.82 -3.02 -9.65
CA LEU A 131 6.04 -3.61 -9.09
C LEU A 131 6.39 -3.02 -7.72
N ARG A 132 6.21 -1.71 -7.53
CA ARG A 132 6.56 -1.03 -6.27
C ARG A 132 5.58 -1.34 -5.15
N VAL A 133 4.27 -1.30 -5.40
CA VAL A 133 3.28 -1.62 -4.35
C VAL A 133 3.26 -3.10 -3.99
N ARG A 134 3.65 -3.98 -4.92
CA ARG A 134 3.82 -5.42 -4.65
C ARG A 134 5.13 -5.76 -3.94
N SER A 135 6.02 -4.78 -3.77
CA SER A 135 7.24 -4.94 -3.00
C SER A 135 7.09 -4.41 -1.57
N GLY A 136 7.84 -4.98 -0.64
CA GLY A 136 8.02 -4.52 0.74
C GLY A 136 8.86 -3.23 0.86
N ASN A 137 9.04 -2.48 -0.23
CA ASN A 137 9.68 -1.18 -0.22
C ASN A 137 8.77 -0.11 0.42
N LEU A 138 9.39 0.96 0.91
CA LEU A 138 8.70 2.07 1.56
C LEU A 138 7.93 2.99 0.59
N ASP A 139 8.16 2.86 -0.72
CA ASP A 139 7.53 3.70 -1.75
C ASP A 139 6.00 3.60 -1.74
N GLY A 140 5.44 2.40 -1.60
CA GLY A 140 3.98 2.18 -1.58
C GLY A 140 3.31 2.93 -0.41
N PHE A 141 3.99 2.98 0.73
CA PHE A 141 3.55 3.73 1.90
C PHE A 141 3.57 5.24 1.64
N LEU A 142 4.69 5.74 1.11
CA LEU A 142 4.85 7.17 0.79
C LEU A 142 3.77 7.63 -0.19
N VAL A 143 3.56 6.89 -1.29
CA VAL A 143 2.58 7.24 -2.32
C VAL A 143 1.17 7.28 -1.72
N PHE A 144 0.80 6.32 -0.87
CA PHE A 144 -0.50 6.32 -0.21
C PHE A 144 -0.71 7.56 0.67
N PHE A 145 0.21 7.84 1.61
CA PHE A 145 0.06 8.97 2.52
C PHE A 145 0.12 10.32 1.79
N TYR A 146 0.93 10.41 0.74
CA TYR A 146 0.96 11.57 -0.14
C TYR A 146 -0.38 11.77 -0.88
N ALA A 147 -0.90 10.72 -1.52
CA ALA A 147 -2.19 10.77 -2.21
C ALA A 147 -3.34 11.11 -1.22
N LEU A 148 -3.30 10.55 -0.02
CA LEU A 148 -4.26 10.87 1.05
C LEU A 148 -4.20 12.34 1.42
N THR A 149 -3.00 12.91 1.56
CA THR A 149 -2.81 14.34 1.83
C THR A 149 -3.45 15.20 0.75
N VAL A 150 -3.19 14.89 -0.53
CA VAL A 150 -3.79 15.62 -1.66
C VAL A 150 -5.31 15.49 -1.66
N TYR A 151 -5.84 14.28 -1.44
CA TYR A 151 -7.28 14.06 -1.36
C TYR A 151 -7.94 14.88 -0.23
N LEU A 152 -7.32 14.92 0.96
CA LEU A 152 -7.81 15.71 2.08
C LEU A 152 -7.79 17.21 1.78
N ILE A 153 -6.74 17.73 1.14
CA ILE A 153 -6.68 19.13 0.67
C ILE A 153 -7.79 19.43 -0.34
N LEU A 154 -8.08 18.51 -1.26
CA LEU A 154 -9.22 18.70 -2.17
C LEU A 154 -10.53 18.76 -1.38
N LYS A 155 -10.66 17.97 -0.31
CA LYS A 155 -11.85 17.92 0.52
C LYS A 155 -12.11 19.20 1.30
N THR A 156 -11.09 19.96 1.69
CA THR A 156 -11.27 21.23 2.42
C THR A 156 -11.76 22.39 1.55
N LYS A 157 -11.81 22.24 0.23
CA LYS A 157 -12.34 23.28 -0.69
C LYS A 157 -13.88 23.27 -0.79
N GLU A 158 -14.55 22.48 0.04
CA GLU A 158 -16.02 22.44 0.22
C GLU A 158 -16.40 23.25 1.46
#